data_AF-A0A2V7PU31-F1
#
_entry.id   AF-A0A2V7PU31-F1
#
_cell.length_a   1.000
_cell.length_b   1.000
_cell.length_c   1.000
_cell.angle_alpha   90.00
_cell.angle_beta   90.00
_cell.angle_gamma   90.00
#
_symmetry.space_group_name_H-M   'P 1'
#
loop_
_entity.id
_entity.type
_entity.pdbx_description
1 polymer ?
#
loop_
_entity_poly.entity_id
_entity_poly.type
_entity_poly.pdbx_seq_one_letter_code
_entity_poly.pdbx_strand_id
1 'polypeptide(L)'
;MFRTRSPWLLALILGSTLLATAAAGAADSTDPATPPSGHTSRFQQALGLTDDQMSAIRQVHAQQAANRKQLWQSLRQAQSDLRQLALNSGDPAAIQAKQAEVAQLLSQSLAMRVESLQAMAPILTPDQRAKLAQMGPGGVGRRGGHRHQPQGSSS
;
A
#
# COMPACT_ATOMS: atom_id res chain seq x y z
N MET A 1 -44.03 -41.62 -17.58
CA MET A 1 -45.25 -40.88 -17.19
C MET A 1 -45.16 -39.46 -17.74
N PHE A 2 -46.32 -38.85 -17.99
CA PHE A 2 -46.60 -37.91 -19.09
C PHE A 2 -45.97 -36.52 -19.02
N ARG A 3 -45.68 -35.98 -20.22
CA ARG A 3 -45.47 -34.55 -20.51
C ARG A 3 -46.83 -33.82 -20.51
N THR A 4 -46.88 -32.60 -19.98
CA THR A 4 -47.92 -31.58 -20.22
C THR A 4 -47.18 -30.24 -20.36
N ARG A 5 -46.98 -29.64 -21.54
CA ARG A 5 -47.87 -28.88 -22.44
C ARG A 5 -48.58 -27.66 -21.80
N SER A 6 -47.88 -26.52 -21.83
CA SER A 6 -48.25 -25.21 -22.45
C SER A 6 -49.53 -24.47 -21.98
N PRO A 7 -49.80 -23.22 -22.44
CA PRO A 7 -49.48 -21.97 -21.73
C PRO A 7 -50.73 -21.09 -21.48
N TRP A 8 -50.65 -20.14 -20.55
CA TRP A 8 -51.60 -19.02 -20.55
C TRP A 8 -50.92 -17.73 -20.10
N LEU A 9 -50.87 -16.78 -21.03
CA LEU A 9 -50.50 -15.39 -20.84
C LEU A 9 -51.57 -14.72 -19.97
N LEU A 10 -51.16 -13.81 -19.09
CA LEU A 10 -51.80 -12.50 -18.94
C LEU A 10 -50.84 -11.57 -18.17
N ALA A 11 -50.56 -10.43 -18.80
CA ALA A 11 -49.75 -9.35 -18.27
C ALA A 11 -50.49 -8.59 -17.17
N LEU A 12 -49.74 -8.08 -16.19
CA LEU A 12 -50.15 -6.91 -15.41
C LEU A 12 -48.90 -6.19 -14.89
N ILE A 13 -48.66 -5.02 -15.46
CA ILE A 13 -47.68 -4.03 -15.01
C ILE A 13 -48.30 -3.28 -13.83
N LEU A 14 -47.72 -3.42 -12.64
CA LEU A 14 -47.69 -2.44 -11.55
C LEU A 14 -46.35 -2.68 -10.85
N GLY A 15 -45.41 -1.73 -10.74
CA GLY A 15 -45.61 -0.44 -10.11
C GLY A 15 -45.07 -0.52 -8.69
N SER A 16 -43.78 -0.18 -8.53
CA SER A 16 -43.13 0.37 -7.32
C SER A 16 -43.20 -0.41 -6.00
N THR A 17 -42.04 -0.85 -5.49
CA THR A 17 -41.31 -0.20 -4.38
C THR A 17 -40.10 -1.06 -3.97
N LEU A 18 -38.89 -0.54 -4.14
CA LEU A 18 -37.72 -1.11 -3.45
C LEU A 18 -37.85 -0.77 -1.96
N LEU A 19 -38.23 -1.75 -1.15
CA LEU A 19 -37.96 -1.75 0.28
C LEU A 19 -36.48 -2.06 0.47
N ALA A 20 -35.66 -1.01 0.58
CA ALA A 20 -34.31 -1.13 1.12
C ALA A 20 -34.40 -1.32 2.64
N THR A 21 -34.43 -2.57 3.11
CA THR A 21 -34.17 -2.88 4.51
C THR A 21 -32.71 -2.55 4.82
N ALA A 22 -32.48 -1.40 5.46
CA ALA A 22 -31.20 -1.06 6.06
C ALA A 22 -30.94 -2.02 7.22
N ALA A 23 -30.10 -3.02 6.99
CA ALA A 23 -29.47 -3.76 8.08
C ALA A 23 -28.49 -2.80 8.76
N ALA A 24 -28.83 -2.37 9.98
CA ALA A 24 -27.92 -1.68 10.88
C ALA A 24 -26.79 -2.65 11.28
N GLY A 25 -25.78 -2.76 10.44
CA GLY A 25 -24.49 -3.36 10.76
C GLY A 25 -23.70 -2.38 11.60
N ALA A 26 -23.33 -2.81 12.81
CA ALA A 26 -22.56 -2.08 13.81
C ALA A 26 -21.47 -1.20 13.18
N ALA A 27 -21.62 0.11 13.35
CA ALA A 27 -20.52 1.05 13.17
C ALA A 27 -19.51 0.77 14.29
N ASP A 28 -18.46 0.02 13.95
CA ASP A 28 -17.26 -0.04 14.77
C ASP A 28 -16.72 1.39 14.84
N SER A 29 -16.83 1.97 16.03
CA SER A 29 -16.45 3.35 16.30
C SER A 29 -14.93 3.40 16.21
N THR A 30 -14.43 3.71 15.02
CA THR A 30 -13.02 3.98 14.80
C THR A 30 -12.66 5.20 15.65
N ASP A 31 -12.02 4.95 16.78
CA ASP A 31 -11.64 5.95 17.77
C ASP A 31 -10.84 7.09 17.10
N PRO A 32 -11.36 8.34 17.04
CA PRO A 32 -10.75 9.41 16.24
C PRO A 32 -9.49 10.04 16.88
N ALA A 33 -8.95 9.48 17.97
CA ALA A 33 -7.99 10.17 18.82
C ALA A 33 -6.53 9.69 18.72
N THR A 34 -6.11 9.00 17.65
CA THR A 34 -4.67 8.83 17.40
C THR A 34 -4.17 9.99 16.53
N PRO A 35 -3.37 10.94 17.06
CA PRO A 35 -2.85 12.02 16.24
C PRO A 35 -2.06 11.45 15.06
N PRO A 36 -2.26 11.96 13.83
CA PRO A 36 -1.58 11.44 12.67
C PRO A 36 -0.07 11.53 12.91
N SER A 37 0.61 10.37 12.87
CA SER A 37 2.07 10.30 12.89
C SER A 37 2.67 11.34 11.93
N GLY A 38 3.78 11.99 12.29
CA GLY A 38 4.33 13.11 11.50
C GLY A 38 4.56 12.79 10.01
N HIS A 39 4.76 11.51 9.65
CA HIS A 39 4.88 11.06 8.25
C HIS A 39 3.54 11.06 7.50
N THR A 40 2.44 10.63 8.12
CA THR A 40 1.12 10.61 7.47
C THR A 40 0.60 12.02 7.24
N SER A 41 0.87 12.94 8.18
CA SER A 41 0.53 14.36 8.03
C SER A 41 1.25 15.02 6.85
N ARG A 42 2.54 14.70 6.63
CA ARG A 42 3.31 15.25 5.49
C ARG A 42 2.84 14.71 4.16
N PHE A 43 2.46 13.43 4.10
CA PHE A 43 1.92 12.82 2.88
C PHE A 43 0.57 13.43 2.50
N GLN A 44 -0.33 13.60 3.48
CA GLN A 44 -1.62 14.26 3.30
C GLN A 44 -1.47 15.66 2.74
N GLN A 45 -0.65 16.50 3.37
CA GLN A 45 -0.39 17.87 2.94
C GLN A 45 0.27 17.93 1.56
N ALA A 46 1.26 17.06 1.32
CA ALA A 46 1.99 17.06 0.07
C ALA A 46 1.12 16.66 -1.11
N LEU A 47 0.08 15.83 -0.94
CA LEU A 47 -0.86 15.51 -2.01
C LEU A 47 -2.14 16.36 -1.97
N GLY A 48 -2.40 17.09 -0.89
CA GLY A 48 -3.67 17.80 -0.70
C GLY A 48 -4.82 16.80 -0.59
N LEU A 49 -4.64 15.73 0.20
CA LEU A 49 -5.67 14.70 0.38
C LEU A 49 -6.73 15.19 1.37
N THR A 50 -7.99 14.89 1.06
CA THR A 50 -9.08 15.02 2.03
C THR A 50 -8.91 13.98 3.14
N ASP A 51 -9.60 14.19 4.26
CA ASP A 51 -9.57 13.24 5.38
C ASP A 51 -10.14 11.87 4.98
N ASP A 52 -11.19 11.84 4.15
CA ASP A 52 -11.77 10.61 3.60
C ASP A 52 -10.77 9.85 2.72
N GLN A 53 -10.08 10.56 1.81
CA GLN A 53 -9.03 9.97 0.98
C GLN A 53 -7.90 9.40 1.84
N MET A 54 -7.48 10.14 2.87
CA MET A 54 -6.43 9.69 3.80
C MET A 54 -6.87 8.47 4.62
N SER A 55 -8.14 8.42 5.05
CA SER A 55 -8.70 7.26 5.75
C SER A 55 -8.70 6.01 4.85
N ALA A 56 -9.16 6.14 3.62
CA ALA A 56 -9.16 5.05 2.64
C ALA A 56 -7.74 4.54 2.34
N ILE A 57 -6.76 5.45 2.20
CA ILE A 57 -5.35 5.08 2.00
C ILE A 57 -4.78 4.35 3.22
N ARG A 58 -5.14 4.77 4.44
CA ARG A 58 -4.73 4.05 5.66
C ARG A 58 -5.27 2.62 5.67
N GLN A 59 -6.51 2.41 5.23
CA GLN A 59 -7.09 1.09 5.13
C GLN A 59 -6.34 0.19 4.13
N VAL A 60 -5.97 0.71 2.96
CA VAL A 60 -5.11 0.00 2.00
C VAL A 60 -3.79 -0.43 2.65
N HIS A 61 -3.14 0.47 3.39
CA HIS A 61 -1.89 0.15 4.07
C HIS A 61 -2.05 -0.85 5.23
N ALA A 62 -3.18 -0.80 5.93
CA ALA A 62 -3.51 -1.71 7.02
C ALA A 62 -3.72 -3.15 6.52
N GLN A 63 -4.44 -3.33 5.41
CA GLN A 63 -4.66 -4.64 4.79
C GLN A 63 -3.35 -5.35 4.43
N GLN A 64 -2.33 -4.59 4.01
CA GLN A 64 -1.01 -5.13 3.64
C GLN A 64 0.03 -5.06 4.77
N ALA A 65 -0.33 -4.59 5.98
CA ALA A 65 0.63 -4.28 7.03
C ALA A 65 1.41 -5.51 7.52
N ALA A 66 0.72 -6.63 7.74
CA ALA A 66 1.33 -7.88 8.18
C ALA A 66 2.33 -8.42 7.14
N ASN A 67 1.89 -8.51 5.88
CA ASN A 67 2.72 -8.98 4.76
C ASN A 67 3.96 -8.11 4.56
N ARG A 68 3.79 -6.78 4.63
CA ARG A 68 4.89 -5.82 4.54
C ARG A 68 5.89 -5.98 5.68
N LYS A 69 5.40 -6.16 6.91
CA LYS A 69 6.24 -6.40 8.09
C LYS A 69 7.07 -7.67 7.93
N GLN A 70 6.43 -8.77 7.54
CA GLN A 70 7.09 -10.06 7.32
C GLN A 70 8.15 -9.94 6.22
N LEU A 71 7.81 -9.37 5.06
CA LEU A 71 8.76 -9.17 3.96
C LEU A 71 9.98 -8.36 4.39
N TRP A 72 9.78 -7.28 5.16
CA TRP A 72 10.89 -6.46 5.64
C TRP A 72 11.76 -7.15 6.70
N GLN A 73 11.17 -8.05 7.50
CA GLN A 73 11.92 -8.90 8.41
C GLN A 73 12.77 -9.92 7.62
N SER A 74 12.17 -10.64 6.68
CA SER A 74 12.88 -11.62 5.84
C SER A 74 14.00 -10.98 5.03
N LEU A 75 13.76 -9.83 4.41
CA LEU A 75 14.76 -9.13 3.61
C LEU A 75 15.96 -8.71 4.47
N ARG A 76 15.73 -8.16 5.66
CA ARG A 76 16.82 -7.79 6.57
C ARG A 76 17.62 -8.98 7.04
N GLN A 77 16.94 -10.08 7.37
CA GLN A 77 17.60 -11.31 7.79
C GLN A 77 18.48 -11.86 6.65
N ALA A 78 17.92 -12.04 5.46
CA ALA A 78 18.65 -12.54 4.30
C ALA A 78 19.86 -11.66 3.93
N GLN A 79 19.72 -10.33 4.03
CA GLN A 79 20.84 -9.40 3.83
C GLN A 79 21.93 -9.51 4.90
N SER A 80 21.53 -9.72 6.17
CA SER A 80 22.47 -9.95 7.27
C SER A 80 23.25 -11.26 7.06
N ASP A 81 22.54 -12.34 6.73
CA ASP A 81 23.13 -13.66 6.49
C ASP A 81 24.07 -13.64 5.28
N LEU A 82 23.65 -13.00 4.19
CA LEU A 82 24.50 -12.83 3.01
C LEU A 82 25.78 -12.05 3.35
N ARG A 83 25.68 -10.98 4.14
CA ARG A 83 26.85 -10.22 4.60
C ARG A 83 27.79 -11.09 5.44
N GLN A 84 27.26 -11.89 6.35
CA GLN A 84 28.06 -12.80 7.17
C GLN A 84 28.75 -13.87 6.32
N LEU A 85 28.04 -14.49 5.37
CA LEU A 85 28.63 -15.47 4.44
C LEU A 85 29.75 -14.85 3.60
N ALA A 86 29.54 -13.65 3.06
CA ALA A 86 30.53 -12.97 2.25
C ALA A 86 31.79 -12.56 3.04
N LEU A 87 31.65 -12.18 4.31
CA LEU A 87 32.78 -11.74 5.14
C LEU A 87 33.56 -12.89 5.78
N ASN A 88 32.91 -14.03 6.01
CA ASN A 88 33.51 -15.18 6.71
C ASN A 88 33.99 -16.27 5.74
N SER A 89 34.26 -15.93 4.47
CA SER A 89 34.67 -16.87 3.42
C SER A 89 33.71 -18.06 3.28
N GLY A 90 32.40 -17.79 3.31
CA GLY A 90 31.37 -18.80 3.13
C GLY A 90 31.46 -19.53 1.80
N ASP A 91 30.93 -20.74 1.75
CA ASP A 91 30.85 -21.55 0.53
C ASP A 91 30.24 -20.75 -0.64
N PRO A 92 30.86 -20.72 -1.84
CA PRO A 92 30.34 -19.97 -2.98
C PRO A 92 28.90 -20.31 -3.36
N ALA A 93 28.49 -21.59 -3.25
CA ALA A 93 27.13 -21.98 -3.56
C ALA A 93 26.12 -21.44 -2.52
N ALA A 94 26.50 -21.43 -1.23
CA ALA A 94 25.70 -20.81 -0.18
C ALA A 94 25.54 -19.28 -0.37
N ILE A 95 26.62 -18.58 -0.78
CA ILE A 95 26.56 -17.14 -1.10
C ILE A 95 25.61 -16.90 -2.27
N GLN A 96 25.74 -17.68 -3.36
CA GLN A 96 24.88 -17.55 -4.53
C GLN A 96 23.40 -17.80 -4.19
N ALA A 97 23.12 -18.82 -3.38
CA ALA A 97 21.76 -19.12 -2.93
C ALA A 97 21.15 -17.97 -2.12
N LYS A 98 21.91 -17.38 -1.17
CA LYS A 98 21.43 -16.22 -0.40
C LYS A 98 21.29 -14.95 -1.24
N GLN A 99 22.15 -14.76 -2.24
CA GLN A 99 21.99 -13.66 -3.19
C GLN A 99 20.68 -13.80 -3.99
N ALA A 100 20.34 -15.01 -4.44
CA ALA A 100 19.08 -15.28 -5.13
C ALA A 100 17.86 -15.02 -4.22
N GLU A 101 17.93 -15.42 -2.95
CA GLU A 101 16.86 -15.15 -1.97
C GLU A 101 16.65 -13.64 -1.76
N VAL A 102 17.74 -12.86 -1.59
CA VAL A 102 17.64 -11.40 -1.48
C VAL A 102 17.00 -10.79 -2.73
N ALA A 103 17.40 -11.23 -3.93
CA ALA A 103 16.82 -10.76 -5.18
C ALA A 103 15.32 -11.06 -5.28
N GLN A 104 14.90 -12.26 -4.85
CA GLN A 104 13.49 -12.66 -4.81
C GLN A 104 12.68 -11.78 -3.86
N LEU A 105 13.19 -11.52 -2.64
CA LEU A 105 12.52 -10.67 -1.66
C LEU A 105 12.42 -9.21 -2.13
N LEU A 106 13.43 -8.70 -2.83
CA LEU A 106 13.37 -7.38 -3.45
C LEU A 106 12.29 -7.32 -4.55
N SER A 107 12.19 -8.36 -5.39
CA SER A 107 11.13 -8.47 -6.39
C SER A 107 9.73 -8.47 -5.76
N GLN A 108 9.53 -9.24 -4.69
CA GLN A 108 8.27 -9.24 -3.92
C GLN A 108 7.96 -7.85 -3.33
N SER A 109 8.99 -7.12 -2.88
CA SER A 109 8.80 -5.75 -2.38
C SER A 109 8.35 -4.78 -3.47
N LEU A 110 8.85 -4.93 -4.69
CA LEU A 110 8.41 -4.14 -5.82
C LEU A 110 6.96 -4.47 -6.20
N ALA A 111 6.61 -5.76 -6.25
CA ALA A 111 5.24 -6.19 -6.53
C ALA A 111 4.25 -5.60 -5.51
N MET A 112 4.54 -5.69 -4.22
CA MET A 112 3.70 -5.11 -3.16
C MET A 112 3.57 -3.59 -3.28
N ARG A 113 4.65 -2.90 -3.68
CA ARG A 113 4.60 -1.45 -3.93
C ARG A 113 3.68 -1.12 -5.10
N VAL A 114 3.75 -1.87 -6.19
CA VAL A 114 2.87 -1.68 -7.35
C VAL A 114 1.42 -1.95 -6.97
N GLU A 115 1.15 -3.01 -6.23
CA GLU A 115 -0.20 -3.35 -5.74
C GLU A 115 -0.77 -2.24 -4.86
N SER A 116 0.02 -1.72 -3.91
CA SER A 116 -0.35 -0.55 -3.10
C SER A 116 -0.70 0.67 -3.98
N LEU A 117 0.11 0.97 -5.00
CA LEU A 117 -0.15 2.10 -5.90
C LEU A 117 -1.43 1.90 -6.73
N GLN A 118 -1.70 0.68 -7.19
CA GLN A 118 -2.93 0.34 -7.91
C GLN A 118 -4.16 0.47 -7.02
N ALA A 119 -4.08 0.02 -5.76
CA ALA A 119 -5.16 0.16 -4.78
C ALA A 119 -5.43 1.62 -4.39
N MET A 120 -4.40 2.46 -4.38
CA MET A 120 -4.53 3.90 -4.10
C MET A 120 -5.03 4.71 -5.30
N ALA A 121 -4.73 4.29 -6.53
CA ALA A 121 -5.06 5.03 -7.75
C ALA A 121 -6.52 5.50 -7.85
N PRO A 122 -7.55 4.69 -7.51
CA PRO A 122 -8.96 5.15 -7.58
C PRO A 122 -9.35 6.12 -6.46
N ILE A 123 -8.57 6.23 -5.38
CA ILE A 123 -8.82 7.17 -4.27
C ILE A 123 -8.35 8.58 -4.65
N LEU A 124 -7.37 8.68 -5.55
CA LEU A 124 -6.68 9.92 -5.90
C LEU A 124 -7.28 10.58 -7.14
N THR A 125 -7.32 11.91 -7.14
CA THR A 125 -7.63 12.69 -8.35
C THR A 125 -6.49 12.56 -9.40
N PRO A 126 -6.73 12.87 -10.68
CA PRO A 126 -5.67 12.90 -11.70
C PRO A 126 -4.46 13.75 -11.29
N ASP A 127 -4.68 14.94 -10.74
CA ASP A 127 -3.61 15.84 -10.30
C ASP A 127 -2.82 15.27 -9.11
N GLN A 128 -3.51 14.63 -8.17
CA GLN A 128 -2.88 13.96 -7.03
C GLN A 128 -2.01 12.78 -7.48
N ARG A 129 -2.46 12.00 -8.48
CA ARG A 129 -1.65 10.92 -9.08
C ARG A 129 -0.40 11.48 -9.77
N ALA A 130 -0.54 12.57 -10.52
CA ALA A 130 0.61 13.23 -11.16
C ALA A 130 1.62 13.72 -10.12
N LYS A 131 1.14 14.30 -9.00
CA LYS A 131 1.99 14.74 -7.90
C LYS A 131 2.67 13.58 -7.17
N LEU A 132 1.95 12.47 -6.96
CA LEU A 132 2.51 11.25 -6.40
C LEU A 132 3.60 10.64 -7.29
N ALA A 133 3.43 10.65 -8.62
CA ALA A 133 4.43 10.15 -9.56
C ALA A 133 5.74 10.96 -9.54
N GLN A 134 5.67 12.24 -9.16
CA GLN A 134 6.85 13.10 -8.96
C GLN A 134 7.55 12.83 -7.62
N MET A 135 6.90 12.13 -6.68
CA MET A 135 7.53 11.72 -5.44
C MET A 135 8.41 10.50 -5.71
N GLY A 136 9.72 10.64 -5.49
CA GLY A 136 10.66 9.53 -5.61
C GLY A 136 10.36 8.37 -4.65
N PRO A 137 11.05 7.23 -4.81
CA PRO A 137 10.83 6.03 -3.99
C PRO A 137 10.97 6.23 -2.48
N GLY A 138 11.67 7.30 -2.04
CA GLY A 138 11.86 7.70 -0.65
C GLY A 138 10.79 8.64 -0.05
N GLY A 139 9.72 8.97 -0.78
CA GLY A 139 8.59 9.75 -0.28
C GLY A 139 8.83 11.25 -0.05
N VAL A 140 7.86 11.90 0.61
CA VAL A 140 7.87 13.33 0.95
C VAL A 140 8.87 13.59 2.08
N GLY A 141 10.14 13.78 1.72
CA GLY A 141 11.15 14.09 2.74
C GLY A 141 12.62 14.00 2.33
N ARG A 142 12.94 13.60 1.09
CA ARG A 142 14.34 13.53 0.61
C ARG A 142 14.67 14.52 -0.50
N ARG A 143 14.19 15.75 -0.40
CA ARG A 143 14.69 16.86 -1.22
C ARG A 143 15.23 17.95 -0.29
N GLY A 144 16.55 18.12 -0.26
CA GLY A 144 17.21 19.25 0.40
C GLY A 144 18.02 18.91 1.65
N GLY A 145 18.94 17.94 1.59
CA GLY A 145 20.10 17.99 2.47
C GLY A 145 21.00 19.13 2.01
N HIS A 146 20.76 20.35 2.49
CA HIS A 146 21.73 21.44 2.40
C HIS A 146 22.98 21.00 3.16
N ARG A 147 23.99 20.49 2.43
CA ARG A 147 25.37 20.50 2.90
C ARG A 147 25.76 21.96 3.10
N HIS A 148 25.75 22.43 4.34
CA HIS A 148 26.58 23.57 4.72
C HIS A 148 28.02 23.19 4.43
N GLN A 149 28.58 23.80 3.39
CA GLN A 149 30.00 23.87 3.14
C GLN A 149 30.61 24.71 4.27
N PRO A 150 31.53 24.19 5.10
CA PRO A 150 32.29 25.07 5.97
C PRO A 150 33.17 25.93 5.05
N GLN A 151 32.83 27.22 4.98
CA GLN A 151 33.71 28.22 4.40
C GLN A 151 35.05 28.16 5.13
N GLY A 152 36.13 28.26 4.37
CA GLY A 152 37.48 28.33 4.89
C GLY A 152 37.57 29.39 5.98
N SER A 153 38.21 29.02 7.08
CA SER A 153 38.82 29.99 7.97
C SER A 153 40.30 29.97 7.62
N SER A 154 40.70 30.97 6.84
CA SER A 154 42.08 31.37 6.68
C SER A 154 42.62 31.79 8.04
N SER A 155 43.76 31.25 8.43
CA SER A 155 44.81 31.90 9.25
C SER A 155 46.10 31.12 9.06
#